data_AF-I4Z5B6-F1
#
_entry.id   AF-I4Z5B6-F1
#
_cell.length_a   1.000
_cell.length_b   1.000
_cell.length_c   1.000
_cell.angle_alpha   90.00
_cell.angle_beta   90.00
_cell.angle_gamma   90.00
#
_symmetry.space_group_name_H-M   'P 1'
#
loop_
_entity.id
_entity.type
_entity.pdbx_description
1 polymer ?
#
loop_
_entity_poly.entity_id
_entity_poly.type
_entity_poly.pdbx_seq_one_letter_code
_entity_poly.pdbx_strand_id
1 'polypeptide(L)'
;MHFTPMPCRASNTVLDVPDSPRSSTELYGYYHTGYTDKRSSHEVIRAINAAHVQLRALLPGLQTRLLQRAPGDVLSKITWMEIFSHPQGLSEAMIALILGTMAELPAQRLGPRVTERFVTVV
;
A
#
# COMPACT_ATOMS: atom_id res chain seq x y z
N MET A 1 -41.59 -40.54 38.39
CA MET A 1 -40.94 -39.36 38.99
C MET A 1 -40.33 -38.56 37.86
N HIS A 2 -40.94 -37.42 37.52
CA HIS A 2 -40.45 -36.47 36.51
C HIS A 2 -39.42 -35.55 37.15
N PHE A 3 -38.28 -35.36 36.49
CA PHE A 3 -37.31 -34.31 36.82
C PHE A 3 -36.81 -33.65 35.54
N THR A 4 -37.32 -32.44 35.31
CA THR A 4 -36.65 -31.31 34.63
C THR A 4 -37.17 -30.07 35.37
N PRO A 5 -36.40 -28.97 35.55
CA PRO A 5 -35.44 -28.38 34.60
C PRO A 5 -34.12 -27.88 35.25
N MET A 6 -33.10 -27.51 34.47
CA MET A 6 -32.79 -26.10 34.12
C MET A 6 -31.71 -26.07 33.02
N PRO A 7 -31.80 -25.12 32.06
CA PRO A 7 -30.80 -24.98 31.01
C PRO A 7 -29.56 -24.24 31.52
N CYS A 8 -28.38 -24.85 31.37
CA CYS A 8 -27.11 -24.14 31.47
C CYS A 8 -27.03 -23.14 30.31
N ARG A 9 -27.34 -21.87 30.60
CA ARG A 9 -27.09 -20.74 29.71
C ARG A 9 -25.58 -20.57 29.63
N ALA A 10 -24.95 -21.12 28.60
CA ALA A 10 -23.59 -20.76 28.23
C ALA A 10 -23.62 -19.29 27.79
N SER A 11 -23.24 -18.40 28.70
CA SER A 11 -22.98 -17.01 28.37
C SER A 11 -21.88 -16.97 27.31
N ASN A 12 -22.23 -16.49 26.12
CA ASN A 12 -21.27 -16.01 25.14
C ASN A 12 -20.50 -14.86 25.77
N THR A 13 -19.38 -15.15 26.42
CA THR A 13 -18.37 -14.14 26.70
C THR A 13 -17.61 -13.94 25.40
N VAL A 14 -18.15 -13.09 24.52
CA VAL A 14 -17.33 -12.38 23.55
C VAL A 14 -16.32 -11.61 24.40
N LEU A 15 -15.06 -12.07 24.39
CA LEU A 15 -13.97 -11.30 24.94
C LEU A 15 -13.93 -9.99 24.17
N ASP A 16 -14.43 -8.94 24.80
CA ASP A 16 -14.26 -7.56 24.39
C ASP A 16 -12.77 -7.27 24.53
N VAL A 17 -12.02 -7.56 23.47
CA VAL A 17 -10.62 -7.14 23.34
C VAL A 17 -10.67 -5.61 23.30
N PRO A 18 -10.01 -4.90 24.22
CA PRO A 18 -10.04 -3.44 24.22
C PRO A 18 -9.60 -2.95 22.85
N ASP A 19 -10.43 -2.10 22.25
CA ASP A 19 -10.26 -1.44 20.95
C ASP A 19 -8.82 -0.92 20.87
N SER A 20 -7.94 -1.73 20.26
CA SER A 20 -6.57 -1.30 20.00
C SER A 20 -6.70 -0.09 19.10
N PRO A 21 -5.95 1.00 19.33
CA PRO A 21 -6.08 2.20 18.52
C PRO A 21 -5.96 1.80 17.06
N ARG A 22 -6.98 2.10 16.27
CA ARG A 22 -7.06 1.66 14.88
C ARG A 22 -5.95 2.36 14.11
N SER A 23 -4.82 1.70 14.04
CA SER A 23 -3.63 2.25 13.42
C SER A 23 -3.73 2.02 11.92
N SER A 24 -3.81 3.11 11.14
CA SER A 24 -3.81 3.01 9.69
C SER A 24 -2.37 3.15 9.18
N THR A 25 -1.88 2.10 8.51
CA THR A 25 -0.57 2.10 7.87
C THR A 25 -0.69 2.44 6.40
N GLU A 26 0.10 3.42 5.94
CA GLU A 26 0.28 3.78 4.54
C GLU A 26 1.74 3.59 4.13
N LEU A 27 1.97 3.23 2.86
CA LEU A 27 3.30 3.01 2.30
C LEU A 27 3.55 4.02 1.17
N TYR A 28 4.69 4.68 1.24
CA TYR A 28 5.13 5.67 0.27
C TYR A 28 6.39 5.17 -0.43
N GLY A 29 6.46 5.36 -1.74
CA GLY A 29 7.62 5.01 -2.56
C GLY A 29 8.10 6.22 -3.36
N TYR A 30 9.39 6.51 -3.32
CA TYR A 30 10.01 7.64 -4.00
C TYR A 30 11.13 7.19 -4.92
N TYR A 31 11.18 7.74 -6.12
CA TYR A 31 12.29 7.55 -7.05
C TYR A 31 12.34 8.66 -8.09
N HIS A 32 13.48 8.72 -8.78
CA HIS A 32 13.71 9.66 -9.85
C HIS A 32 13.75 8.93 -11.20
N THR A 33 13.33 9.59 -12.27
CA THR A 33 13.57 9.15 -13.65
C THR A 33 14.28 10.26 -14.42
N GLY A 34 15.10 9.87 -15.40
CA GLY A 34 15.78 10.82 -16.27
C GLY A 34 14.81 11.47 -17.25
N TYR A 35 15.07 12.72 -17.61
CA TYR A 35 14.29 13.43 -18.63
C TYR A 35 14.63 12.98 -20.07
N THR A 36 15.58 12.06 -20.25
CA THR A 36 16.31 11.87 -21.52
C THR A 36 15.53 11.26 -22.67
N ASP A 37 14.27 10.83 -22.49
CA ASP A 37 13.33 10.65 -23.60
C ASP A 37 11.88 10.63 -23.07
N LYS A 38 11.00 11.47 -23.61
CA LYS A 38 9.57 11.47 -23.24
C LYS A 38 8.93 10.11 -23.48
N ARG A 39 9.45 9.34 -24.45
CA ARG A 39 8.96 8.01 -24.79
C ARG A 39 9.25 6.98 -23.69
N SER A 40 10.46 7.01 -23.11
CA SER A 40 10.86 6.15 -21.99
C SER A 40 10.07 6.47 -20.72
N SER A 41 9.71 7.74 -20.50
CA SER A 41 8.88 8.13 -19.35
C SER A 41 7.47 7.53 -19.42
N HIS A 42 6.84 7.52 -20.60
CA HIS A 42 5.51 6.91 -20.77
C HIS A 42 5.50 5.39 -20.59
N GLU A 43 6.58 4.71 -21.00
CA GLU A 43 6.72 3.26 -20.83
C GLU A 43 6.83 2.87 -19.36
N VAL A 44 7.65 3.61 -18.59
CA VAL A 44 7.79 3.41 -17.14
C VAL A 44 6.45 3.64 -16.43
N ILE A 45 5.75 4.75 -16.73
CA ILE A 45 4.42 5.04 -16.15
C ILE A 45 3.42 3.94 -16.50
N ARG A 46 3.45 3.40 -17.73
CA ARG A 46 2.57 2.30 -18.13
C ARG A 46 2.86 1.04 -17.32
N ALA A 47 4.13 0.69 -17.12
CA ALA A 47 4.53 -0.46 -16.33
C ALA A 47 4.10 -0.33 -14.86
N ILE A 48 4.28 0.86 -14.26
CA ILE A 48 3.82 1.17 -12.89
C ILE A 48 2.31 1.04 -12.78
N ASN A 49 1.56 1.61 -13.73
CA ASN A 49 0.10 1.52 -13.73
C ASN A 49 -0.38 0.06 -13.88
N ALA A 50 0.30 -0.74 -14.69
CA ALA A 50 0.01 -2.17 -14.82
C ALA A 50 0.23 -2.91 -13.48
N ALA A 51 1.35 -2.64 -12.80
CA ALA A 51 1.62 -3.18 -11.48
C ALA A 51 0.57 -2.73 -10.44
N HIS A 52 0.12 -1.47 -10.47
CA HIS A 52 -0.96 -0.99 -9.61
C HIS A 52 -2.30 -1.69 -9.90
N VAL A 53 -2.61 -1.99 -11.16
CA VAL A 53 -3.79 -2.77 -11.52
C VAL A 53 -3.68 -4.19 -10.97
N GLN A 54 -2.55 -4.85 -11.15
CA GLN A 54 -2.30 -6.19 -10.63
C GLN A 54 -2.41 -6.22 -9.09
N LEU A 55 -1.78 -5.27 -8.39
CA LEU A 55 -1.84 -5.18 -6.94
C LEU A 55 -3.27 -4.98 -6.43
N ARG A 56 -4.08 -4.15 -7.10
CA ARG A 56 -5.49 -3.95 -6.74
C ARG A 56 -6.36 -5.17 -7.01
N ALA A 57 -5.99 -6.00 -7.99
CA ALA A 57 -6.67 -7.28 -8.21
C ALA A 57 -6.31 -8.31 -7.13
N LEU A 58 -5.06 -8.31 -6.65
CA LEU A 58 -4.59 -9.21 -5.59
C LEU A 58 -5.01 -8.77 -4.19
N LEU A 59 -5.19 -7.47 -3.96
CA LEU A 59 -5.52 -6.87 -2.67
C LEU A 59 -6.81 -6.06 -2.79
N PRO A 60 -7.99 -6.69 -2.60
CA PRO A 60 -9.27 -5.99 -2.63
C PRO A 60 -9.32 -4.86 -1.61
N GLY A 61 -9.68 -3.66 -2.07
CA GLY A 61 -9.70 -2.46 -1.21
C GLY A 61 -8.41 -1.65 -1.21
N LEU A 62 -7.32 -2.15 -1.84
CA LEU A 62 -6.09 -1.38 -1.99
C LEU A 62 -6.33 -0.13 -2.84
N GLN A 63 -5.88 1.00 -2.32
CA GLN A 63 -5.83 2.26 -3.03
C GLN A 63 -4.38 2.56 -3.43
N THR A 64 -4.19 2.99 -4.67
CA THR A 64 -2.87 3.29 -5.24
C THR A 64 -2.92 4.67 -5.88
N ARG A 65 -1.95 5.53 -5.59
CA ARG A 65 -1.78 6.83 -6.24
C ARG A 65 -0.36 6.94 -6.78
N LEU A 66 -0.22 7.50 -7.98
CA LEU A 66 1.06 7.89 -8.55
C LEU A 66 1.04 9.41 -8.75
N LEU A 67 1.94 10.10 -8.06
CA LEU A 67 2.07 11.54 -8.08
C LEU A 67 3.42 11.91 -8.69
N GLN A 68 3.40 12.91 -9.56
CA GLN A 68 4.60 13.54 -10.08
C GLN A 68 4.85 14.80 -9.26
N ARG A 69 6.05 14.96 -8.70
CA ARG A 69 6.45 16.24 -8.11
C ARG A 69 6.51 17.27 -9.24
N ALA A 70 5.95 18.46 -8.99
CA ALA A 70 6.06 19.57 -9.92
C ALA A 70 7.54 19.80 -10.28
N PRO A 71 7.86 20.14 -11.55
CA PRO A 71 9.22 20.43 -11.95
C PRO A 71 9.75 21.60 -11.09
N GLY A 72 10.85 21.35 -10.37
CA GLY A 72 11.64 22.41 -9.73
C GLY A 72 12.74 22.91 -10.68
N ASP A 73 13.66 23.73 -10.18
CA ASP A 73 14.74 24.34 -10.98
C ASP A 73 15.68 23.34 -11.70
N VAL A 74 15.67 22.06 -11.28
CA VAL A 74 16.47 21.00 -11.91
C VAL A 74 15.67 20.31 -13.02
N LEU A 75 15.76 20.87 -14.23
CA LEU A 75 15.07 20.38 -15.45
C LEU A 75 15.45 18.96 -15.90
N SER A 76 16.45 18.31 -15.27
CA SER A 76 16.98 17.02 -15.73
C SER A 76 16.37 15.79 -15.05
N LYS A 77 15.53 15.95 -14.02
CA LYS A 77 14.97 14.82 -13.24
C LYS A 77 13.49 15.01 -12.97
N ILE A 78 12.73 13.93 -13.13
CA ILE A 78 11.33 13.84 -12.67
C ILE A 78 11.33 13.03 -11.37
N THR A 79 10.64 13.53 -10.35
CA THR A 79 10.45 12.79 -9.09
C THR A 79 9.04 12.23 -9.05
N TRP A 80 8.96 10.92 -8.83
CA TRP A 80 7.71 10.20 -8.67
C TRP A 80 7.50 9.82 -7.21
N MET A 81 6.25 9.87 -6.78
CA MET A 81 5.81 9.41 -5.48
C MET A 81 4.62 8.46 -5.66
N GLU A 82 4.78 7.25 -5.16
CA GLU A 82 3.74 6.23 -5.10
C GLU A 82 3.16 6.21 -3.69
N ILE A 83 1.85 6.13 -3.57
CA ILE A 83 1.16 6.00 -2.28
C ILE A 83 0.27 4.78 -2.34
N PHE A 84 0.42 3.91 -1.34
CA PHE A 84 -0.42 2.75 -1.13
C PHE A 84 -1.13 2.90 0.21
N SER A 85 -2.45 2.73 0.19
CA SER A 85 -3.29 2.83 1.39
C SER A 85 -4.41 1.81 1.32
N HIS A 86 -4.94 1.43 2.47
CA HIS A 86 -6.03 0.48 2.59
C HIS A 86 -6.97 0.90 3.73
N PRO A 87 -8.30 0.75 3.62
CA PRO A 87 -9.23 1.23 4.65
C PRO A 87 -9.00 0.62 6.03
N GLN A 88 -8.50 -0.61 6.08
CA GLN A 88 -8.14 -1.33 7.30
C GLN A 88 -6.66 -1.16 7.68
N GLY A 89 -5.93 -0.29 6.99
CA GLY A 89 -4.47 -0.19 7.06
C GLY A 89 -3.77 -1.31 6.28
N LEU A 90 -2.49 -1.10 5.96
CA LEU A 90 -1.64 -2.10 5.33
C LEU A 90 -1.04 -3.04 6.37
N SER A 91 -1.24 -4.35 6.18
CA SER A 91 -0.54 -5.39 6.95
C SER A 91 0.87 -5.63 6.38
N GLU A 92 1.75 -6.25 7.17
CA GLU A 92 3.10 -6.61 6.72
C GLU A 92 3.09 -7.52 5.48
N ALA A 93 2.12 -8.43 5.37
CA ALA A 93 1.97 -9.29 4.20
C ALA A 93 1.61 -8.49 2.94
N MET A 94 0.71 -7.49 3.07
CA MET A 94 0.37 -6.58 1.97
C MET A 94 1.58 -5.75 1.56
N ILE A 95 2.33 -5.23 2.54
CA ILE A 95 3.54 -4.44 2.29
C ILE A 95 4.58 -5.29 1.55
N ALA A 96 4.84 -6.52 2.00
CA ALA A 96 5.78 -7.41 1.33
C ALA A 96 5.39 -7.69 -0.13
N LEU A 97 4.10 -7.93 -0.40
CA LEU A 97 3.59 -8.14 -1.74
C LEU A 97 3.76 -6.90 -2.63
N ILE A 98 3.46 -5.71 -2.09
CA ILE A 98 3.66 -4.42 -2.79
C ILE A 98 5.15 -4.22 -3.11
N LEU A 99 6.03 -4.43 -2.13
CA LEU A 99 7.47 -4.27 -2.33
C LEU A 99 8.02 -5.25 -3.37
N GLY A 100 7.61 -6.52 -3.31
CA GLY A 100 8.00 -7.55 -4.28
C GLY A 100 7.56 -7.20 -5.70
N THR A 101 6.27 -6.90 -5.89
CA THR A 101 5.71 -6.56 -7.21
C THR A 101 6.39 -5.32 -7.82
N MET A 102 6.69 -4.32 -6.99
CA MET A 102 7.31 -3.07 -7.45
C MET A 102 8.84 -3.17 -7.64
N ALA A 103 9.48 -4.20 -7.07
CA ALA A 103 10.88 -4.49 -7.31
C ALA A 103 11.12 -5.02 -8.73
N GLU A 104 10.16 -5.73 -9.31
CA GLU A 104 10.23 -6.31 -10.66
C GLU A 104 10.12 -5.27 -11.79
N LEU A 105 9.72 -4.04 -11.48
CA LEU A 105 9.58 -2.98 -12.48
C LEU A 105 10.96 -2.54 -13.05
N PRO A 106 11.03 -2.24 -14.36
CA PRO A 106 12.30 -1.96 -15.04
C PRO A 106 13.13 -0.85 -14.38
N ALA A 107 14.44 -1.06 -14.35
CA ALA A 107 15.44 -0.24 -13.64
C ALA A 107 15.75 1.11 -14.30
N GLN A 108 14.88 1.65 -15.16
CA GLN A 108 15.05 3.00 -15.76
C GLN A 108 14.90 4.15 -14.74
N ARG A 109 15.03 3.82 -13.45
CA ARG A 109 15.04 4.71 -12.31
C ARG A 109 16.46 5.25 -12.15
N LEU A 110 16.56 6.56 -11.93
CA LEU A 110 17.80 7.20 -11.50
C LEU A 110 17.98 6.95 -10.01
N GLY A 111 18.59 5.81 -9.66
CA GLY A 111 18.89 5.43 -8.29
C GLY A 111 17.84 4.51 -7.65
N PRO A 112 18.03 4.16 -6.36
CA PRO A 112 17.18 3.23 -5.64
C PRO A 112 15.78 3.82 -5.39
N ARG A 113 14.79 2.95 -5.28
CA ARG A 113 13.45 3.30 -4.78
C ARG A 113 13.53 3.38 -3.25
N VAL A 114 13.31 4.57 -2.71
CA VAL A 114 13.20 4.78 -1.26
C VAL A 114 11.77 4.49 -0.86
N THR A 115 11.58 3.81 0.28
CA THR A 115 10.24 3.49 0.78
C THR A 115 10.10 3.95 2.22
N GLU A 116 9.00 4.63 2.52
CA GLU A 116 8.67 5.14 3.84
C GLU A 116 7.32 4.59 4.29
N ARG A 117 7.21 4.23 5.57
CA ARG A 117 5.99 3.72 6.19
C ARG A 117 5.47 4.76 7.16
N PHE A 118 4.19 5.09 7.05
CA PHE A 118 3.52 6.02 7.94
C PHE A 118 2.44 5.28 8.70
N VAL A 119 2.48 5.37 10.03
CA VAL A 119 1.47 4.79 10.93
C VAL A 119 0.72 5.95 11.56
N THR A 120 -0.56 6.05 11.26
CA THR A 120 -1.45 7.00 11.92
C THR A 120 -2.15 6.29 13.06
N VAL A 121 -1.93 6.75 14.28
CA VAL A 121 -2.67 6.31 15.47
C VAL A 121 -3.88 7.23 15.60
N VAL A 122 -5.08 6.67 15.46
CA VAL A 122 -6.36 7.39 15.60
C VAL A 122 -6.97 7.10 16.96
#